data_AF-A0A3S4VF19-F1
#
_entry.id   AF-A0A3S4VF19-F1
#
_cell.length_a   1.000
_cell.length_b   1.000
_cell.length_c   1.000
_cell.angle_alpha   90.00
_cell.angle_beta   90.00
_cell.angle_gamma   90.00
#
_symmetry.space_group_name_H-M   'P 1'
#
loop_
_entity.id
_entity.type
_entity.pdbx_description
1 polymer ?
#
loop_
_entity_poly.entity_id
_entity_poly.type
_entity_poly.pdbx_seq_one_letter_code
_entity_poly.pdbx_strand_id
1 'polypeptide(L)'
;MDLLAEMELLFQRQAELGNSYTSTTLLENLTALLMWQKPALAGDAILKMLGKCTFEPSEYKAAKNSYSAERFVWLTKLNNLRILENGTERALNDNERFALLEQPYEKSKLTYAQVRAMLALSDNAIFKGVRYLGEDKKQ
;
A
#
# COMPACT_ATOMS: atom_id res chain seq x y z
N MET A 1 -4.65 24.93 -12.82
CA MET A 1 -5.67 25.65 -12.02
C MET A 1 -5.68 27.11 -12.41
N ASP A 2 -4.52 27.77 -12.49
CA ASP A 2 -4.44 29.20 -12.87
C ASP A 2 -5.05 29.52 -14.25
N LEU A 3 -4.79 28.71 -15.28
CA LEU A 3 -5.39 28.90 -16.61
C LEU A 3 -6.91 28.69 -16.65
N LEU A 4 -7.45 27.85 -15.77
CA LEU A 4 -8.89 27.64 -15.66
C LEU A 4 -9.55 28.87 -15.02
N ALA A 5 -8.97 29.34 -13.91
CA ALA A 5 -9.41 30.55 -13.22
C ALA A 5 -9.29 31.79 -14.12
N GLU A 6 -8.22 31.88 -14.92
CA GLU A 6 -8.05 32.93 -15.91
C GLU A 6 -9.15 32.84 -16.99
N MET A 7 -9.44 31.65 -17.51
CA MET A 7 -10.49 31.48 -18.53
C MET A 7 -11.87 31.89 -18.02
N GLU A 8 -12.22 31.50 -16.79
CA GLU A 8 -13.48 31.90 -16.14
C GLU A 8 -13.55 33.42 -15.94
N LEU A 9 -12.46 34.04 -15.48
CA LEU A 9 -12.37 35.49 -15.31
C LEU A 9 -12.49 36.22 -16.64
N LEU A 10 -11.84 35.75 -17.70
CA LEU A 10 -11.94 36.34 -19.04
C LEU A 10 -13.37 36.27 -19.57
N PHE A 11 -14.05 35.14 -19.42
CA PHE A 11 -15.46 35.00 -19.82
C PHE A 11 -16.37 35.96 -19.06
N GLN A 12 -16.17 36.11 -17.75
CA GLN A 12 -16.91 37.06 -16.93
C GLN A 12 -16.71 38.50 -17.45
N ARG A 13 -15.46 38.93 -17.63
CA ARG A 13 -15.16 40.30 -18.09
C ARG A 13 -15.63 40.56 -19.51
N GLN A 14 -15.55 39.59 -20.40
CA GLN A 14 -16.04 39.72 -21.77
C GLN A 14 -17.57 39.87 -21.81
N ALA A 15 -18.29 39.21 -20.90
CA ALA A 15 -19.75 39.36 -20.79
C ALA A 15 -20.12 40.78 -20.32
N GLU A 16 -19.41 41.31 -19.32
CA GLU A 16 -19.58 42.69 -18.84
C GLU A 16 -19.31 43.75 -19.94
N LEU A 17 -18.39 43.46 -20.86
CA LEU A 17 -18.03 44.33 -21.98
C LEU A 17 -18.97 44.18 -23.20
N GLY A 18 -20.02 43.37 -23.12
CA GLY A 18 -21.04 43.23 -24.16
C GLY A 18 -20.69 42.24 -25.29
N ASN A 19 -19.72 41.35 -25.08
CA ASN A 19 -19.40 40.29 -26.04
C ASN A 19 -20.53 39.24 -26.07
N SER A 20 -21.10 38.96 -27.24
CA SER A 20 -22.19 37.99 -27.42
C SER A 20 -21.75 36.52 -27.32
N TYR A 21 -20.44 36.25 -27.33
CA TYR A 21 -19.85 34.90 -27.30
C TYR A 21 -19.38 34.48 -25.90
N THR A 22 -20.13 34.83 -24.86
CA THR A 22 -19.82 34.48 -23.47
C THR A 22 -20.90 33.63 -22.83
N SER A 23 -21.55 32.78 -23.64
CA SER A 23 -22.57 31.87 -23.12
C SER A 23 -21.95 30.87 -22.14
N THR A 24 -22.72 30.51 -21.11
CA THR A 24 -22.31 29.53 -20.09
C THR A 24 -21.99 28.18 -20.71
N THR A 25 -22.80 27.74 -21.68
CA THR A 25 -22.57 26.50 -22.43
C THR A 25 -21.24 26.50 -23.19
N LEU A 26 -20.81 27.64 -23.72
CA LEU A 26 -19.52 27.74 -24.39
C LEU A 26 -18.37 27.63 -23.39
N LEU A 27 -18.48 28.30 -22.25
CA LEU A 27 -17.49 28.23 -21.18
C LEU A 27 -17.33 26.79 -20.65
N GLU A 28 -18.44 26.10 -20.38
CA GLU A 28 -18.44 24.69 -19.92
C GLU A 28 -17.74 23.76 -20.92
N ASN A 29 -18.05 23.88 -22.21
CA ASN A 29 -17.42 23.04 -23.24
C ASN A 29 -15.93 23.36 -23.40
N LEU A 30 -15.56 24.64 -23.39
CA LEU A 30 -14.17 25.07 -23.55
C LEU A 30 -13.33 24.63 -22.35
N THR A 31 -13.84 24.80 -21.14
CA THR A 31 -13.17 24.38 -19.91
C THR A 31 -13.06 22.86 -19.83
N ALA A 32 -14.09 22.11 -20.24
CA ALA A 32 -14.02 20.67 -20.34
C ALA A 32 -12.92 20.21 -21.31
N LEU A 33 -12.81 20.83 -22.48
CA LEU A 33 -11.75 20.53 -23.45
C LEU A 33 -10.36 20.93 -22.95
N LEU A 34 -10.23 22.11 -22.34
CA LEU A 34 -8.99 22.62 -21.77
C LEU A 34 -8.44 21.70 -20.66
N MET A 35 -9.35 21.17 -19.83
CA MET A 35 -9.01 20.31 -18.71
C MET A 35 -8.92 18.83 -19.07
N TRP A 36 -9.40 18.43 -20.25
CA TRP A 36 -9.39 17.03 -20.64
C TRP A 36 -7.97 16.52 -20.90
N GLN A 37 -7.66 15.37 -20.31
CA GLN A 37 -6.42 14.66 -20.55
C GLN A 37 -6.71 13.16 -20.65
N LYS A 38 -6.00 12.49 -21.57
CA LYS A 38 -6.09 11.03 -21.69
C LYS A 38 -5.59 10.38 -20.38
N PRO A 39 -6.35 9.48 -19.76
CA PRO A 39 -5.88 8.78 -18.57
C PRO A 39 -4.64 7.95 -18.90
N ALA A 40 -3.65 7.96 -18.00
CA ALA A 40 -2.39 7.24 -18.19
C ALA A 40 -2.60 5.72 -18.31
N LEU A 41 -3.60 5.18 -17.61
CA LEU A 41 -4.02 3.79 -17.66
C LEU A 41 -5.54 3.75 -17.86
N ALA A 42 -6.00 2.94 -18.80
CA ALA A 42 -7.43 2.80 -19.11
C ALA A 42 -7.78 1.34 -19.41
N GLY A 43 -8.98 0.94 -18.97
CA GLY A 43 -9.57 -0.36 -19.28
C GLY A 43 -8.67 -1.55 -18.92
N ASP A 44 -8.39 -2.39 -19.92
CA ASP A 44 -7.66 -3.65 -19.78
C ASP A 44 -6.13 -3.51 -19.86
N ALA A 45 -5.60 -2.29 -19.98
CA ALA A 45 -4.17 -2.04 -20.13
C ALA A 45 -3.34 -2.66 -18.98
N ILE A 46 -3.86 -2.57 -17.75
CA ILE A 46 -3.23 -3.18 -16.57
C ILE A 46 -3.26 -4.72 -16.66
N LEU A 47 -4.38 -5.30 -17.11
CA LEU A 47 -4.55 -6.75 -17.21
C LEU A 47 -3.60 -7.38 -18.23
N LYS A 48 -3.31 -6.67 -19.34
CA LYS A 48 -2.34 -7.10 -20.35
C LYS A 48 -0.90 -7.18 -19.82
N MET A 49 -0.57 -6.40 -18.79
CA MET A 49 0.75 -6.39 -18.14
C MET A 49 0.81 -7.30 -16.90
N LEU A 50 -0.35 -7.78 -16.42
CA LEU A 50 -0.45 -8.55 -15.19
C LEU A 50 -0.09 -10.01 -15.45
N GLY A 51 0.88 -10.52 -14.69
CA GLY A 51 1.27 -11.92 -14.74
C GLY A 51 0.17 -12.88 -14.27
N LYS A 52 0.31 -14.16 -14.64
CA LYS A 52 -0.59 -15.25 -14.25
C LYS A 52 -0.17 -15.93 -12.95
N CYS A 53 -1.12 -16.60 -12.29
CA CYS A 53 -0.87 -17.35 -11.06
C CYS A 53 0.12 -18.50 -11.33
N THR A 54 0.98 -18.79 -10.34
CA THR A 54 2.00 -19.84 -10.44
C THR A 54 1.38 -21.24 -10.47
N PHE A 55 0.25 -21.45 -9.78
CA PHE A 55 -0.42 -22.75 -9.68
C PHE A 55 -1.58 -22.90 -10.67
N GLU A 56 -2.27 -21.80 -10.98
CA GLU A 56 -3.44 -21.78 -11.86
C GLU A 56 -3.18 -20.83 -13.05
N PRO A 57 -2.54 -21.30 -14.14
CA PRO A 57 -2.09 -20.42 -15.23
C PRO A 57 -3.21 -19.67 -15.97
N SER A 58 -4.47 -20.11 -15.84
CA SER A 58 -5.65 -19.39 -16.35
C SER A 58 -5.90 -18.08 -15.59
N GLU A 59 -5.61 -18.05 -14.29
CA GLU A 59 -5.95 -16.97 -13.39
C GLU A 59 -4.86 -15.89 -13.31
N TYR A 60 -5.29 -14.64 -13.07
CA TYR A 60 -4.36 -13.53 -12.85
C TYR A 60 -3.77 -13.54 -11.44
N LYS A 61 -2.59 -12.96 -11.27
CA LYS A 61 -2.01 -12.73 -9.93
C LYS A 61 -2.90 -11.80 -9.12
N ALA A 62 -3.08 -12.14 -7.84
CA ALA A 62 -3.78 -11.29 -6.89
C ALA A 62 -3.05 -9.95 -6.69
N ALA A 63 -3.81 -8.86 -6.53
CA ALA A 63 -3.27 -7.56 -6.19
C ALA A 63 -2.64 -7.60 -4.78
N LYS A 64 -1.48 -6.98 -4.60
CA LYS A 64 -0.76 -7.00 -3.30
C LYS A 64 -1.57 -6.37 -2.17
N ASN A 65 -2.34 -5.33 -2.47
CA ASN A 65 -3.18 -4.61 -1.51
C ASN A 65 -4.59 -5.22 -1.41
N SER A 66 -4.68 -6.55 -1.56
CA SER A 66 -5.92 -7.30 -1.33
C SER A 66 -5.79 -8.06 -0.03
N TYR A 67 -6.89 -8.16 0.71
CA TYR A 67 -6.91 -8.83 2.01
C TYR A 67 -6.26 -10.23 1.96
N SER A 68 -6.64 -11.06 0.99
CA SER A 68 -6.10 -12.41 0.86
C SER A 68 -4.59 -12.44 0.59
N ALA A 69 -4.07 -11.51 -0.24
CA ALA A 69 -2.64 -11.44 -0.53
C ALA A 69 -1.84 -10.90 0.67
N GLU A 70 -2.34 -9.86 1.34
CA GLU A 70 -1.71 -9.32 2.56
C GLU A 70 -1.69 -10.37 3.67
N ARG A 71 -2.82 -11.07 3.88
CA ARG A 71 -2.92 -12.17 4.84
C ARG A 71 -1.99 -13.32 4.51
N PHE A 72 -1.85 -13.69 3.24
CA PHE A 72 -0.89 -14.72 2.81
C PHE A 72 0.56 -14.32 3.12
N VAL A 73 0.95 -13.07 2.82
CA VAL A 73 2.27 -12.52 3.18
C VAL A 73 2.47 -12.53 4.69
N TRP A 74 1.45 -12.12 5.46
CA TRP A 74 1.51 -12.13 6.92
C TRP A 74 1.70 -13.55 7.48
N LEU A 75 0.87 -14.51 7.07
CA LEU A 75 0.99 -15.90 7.50
C LEU A 75 2.35 -16.50 7.15
N THR A 76 2.89 -16.17 5.97
CA THR A 76 4.22 -16.62 5.55
C THR A 76 5.30 -16.07 6.48
N LYS A 77 5.21 -14.78 6.87
CA LYS A 77 6.15 -14.19 7.83
C LYS A 77 6.00 -14.79 9.23
N LEU A 78 4.77 -14.98 9.70
CA LEU A 78 4.48 -15.53 11.02
C LEU A 78 5.00 -16.97 11.15
N ASN A 79 4.72 -17.83 10.17
CA ASN A 79 5.12 -19.24 10.20
C ASN A 79 6.63 -19.44 10.02
N ASN A 80 7.28 -18.54 9.26
CA ASN A 80 8.71 -18.61 9.01
C ASN A 80 9.54 -17.79 10.01
N LEU A 81 8.91 -17.15 11.00
CA LEU A 81 9.64 -16.46 12.06
C LEU A 81 10.43 -17.48 12.88
N ARG A 82 11.71 -17.19 13.11
CA ARG A 82 12.62 -18.02 13.89
C ARG A 82 13.28 -17.19 14.97
N ILE A 83 13.32 -17.76 16.17
CA ILE A 83 13.95 -17.15 17.35
C ILE A 83 15.20 -17.97 17.65
N LEU A 84 16.32 -17.26 17.79
CA LEU A 84 17.61 -17.80 18.21
C LEU A 84 17.82 -17.44 19.69
N GLU A 85 17.99 -18.46 20.52
CA GLU A 85 18.20 -18.30 21.96
C GLU A 85 19.14 -19.41 22.46
N ASN A 86 20.17 -19.02 23.23
CA ASN A 86 21.17 -19.94 23.81
C ASN A 86 21.80 -20.89 22.76
N GLY A 87 22.08 -20.38 21.56
CA GLY A 87 22.65 -21.18 20.45
C GLY A 87 21.67 -22.13 19.77
N THR A 88 20.40 -22.14 20.17
CA THR A 88 19.34 -22.96 19.56
C THR A 88 18.38 -22.11 18.75
N GLU A 89 17.97 -22.63 17.58
CA GLU A 89 16.95 -22.02 16.74
C GLU A 89 15.62 -22.73 16.97
N ARG A 90 14.56 -21.94 17.24
CA ARG A 90 13.20 -22.46 17.35
C ARG A 90 12.21 -21.67 16.51
N ALA A 91 11.16 -22.36 16.08
CA ALA A 91 9.96 -21.73 15.53
C ALA A 91 9.06 -21.20 16.65
N LEU A 92 8.06 -20.40 16.27
CA LEU A 92 6.95 -20.07 17.16
C LEU A 92 6.10 -21.31 17.45
N ASN A 93 5.67 -21.48 18.70
CA ASN A 93 4.65 -22.46 19.05
C ASN A 93 3.23 -21.96 18.70
N ASP A 94 2.23 -22.83 18.82
CA ASP A 94 0.85 -22.49 18.48
C ASP A 94 0.30 -21.30 19.26
N ASN A 95 0.54 -21.24 20.56
CA ASN A 95 0.06 -20.15 21.41
C ASN A 95 0.70 -18.81 21.02
N GLU A 96 2.01 -18.80 20.74
CA GLU A 96 2.73 -17.62 20.25
C GLU A 96 2.17 -17.17 18.89
N ARG A 97 1.82 -18.11 18.00
CA ARG A 97 1.19 -17.78 16.71
C ARG A 97 -0.20 -17.18 16.88
N PHE A 98 -1.05 -17.77 17.72
CA PHE A 98 -2.39 -17.25 17.98
C PHE A 98 -2.37 -15.87 18.61
N ALA A 99 -1.44 -15.62 19.55
CA ALA A 99 -1.29 -14.31 20.18
C ALA A 99 -0.93 -13.19 19.18
N LEU A 100 -0.21 -13.52 18.10
CA LEU A 100 0.22 -12.55 17.09
C LEU A 100 -0.72 -12.45 15.89
N LEU A 101 -1.55 -13.47 15.64
CA LEU A 101 -2.30 -13.65 14.40
C LEU A 101 -3.14 -12.41 14.02
N GLU A 102 -3.84 -11.85 15.00
CA GLU A 102 -4.77 -10.73 14.82
C GLU A 102 -4.11 -9.34 14.97
N GLN A 103 -2.88 -9.30 15.48
CA GLN A 103 -2.21 -8.05 15.83
C GLN A 103 -2.01 -7.06 14.66
N PRO A 104 -1.71 -7.50 13.42
CA PRO A 104 -1.63 -6.58 12.29
C PRO A 104 -2.96 -5.94 11.88
N TYR A 105 -4.11 -6.51 12.29
CA TYR A 105 -5.43 -5.94 11.99
C TYR A 105 -5.89 -4.97 13.09
N GLU A 106 -5.47 -5.20 14.34
CA GLU A 106 -5.80 -4.32 15.48
C GLU A 106 -4.96 -3.03 15.49
N LYS A 107 -3.75 -3.07 14.94
CA LYS A 107 -2.78 -1.98 15.01
C LYS A 107 -2.35 -1.54 13.62
N SER A 108 -1.98 -0.27 13.48
CA SER A 108 -1.46 0.26 12.21
C SER A 108 -0.18 -0.41 11.72
N LYS A 109 0.61 -1.02 12.63
CA LYS A 109 1.78 -1.83 12.31
C LYS A 109 2.12 -2.78 13.46
N LEU A 110 2.71 -3.92 13.12
CA LEU A 110 3.33 -4.86 14.04
C LEU A 110 4.84 -4.85 13.85
N THR A 111 5.57 -4.43 14.88
CA THR A 111 7.04 -4.33 14.89
C THR A 111 7.67 -5.46 15.70
N TYR A 112 8.93 -5.81 15.42
CA TYR A 112 9.66 -6.85 16.18
C TYR A 112 9.78 -6.53 17.68
N ALA A 113 9.85 -5.24 18.06
CA ALA A 113 9.85 -4.84 19.46
C ALA A 113 8.52 -5.17 20.16
N GLN A 114 7.39 -4.90 19.49
CA GLN A 114 6.07 -5.27 19.99
C GLN A 114 5.90 -6.79 20.09
N VAL A 115 6.38 -7.54 19.09
CA VAL A 115 6.37 -9.01 19.11
C VAL A 115 7.18 -9.54 20.29
N ARG A 116 8.39 -9.01 20.54
CA ARG A 116 9.23 -9.38 21.69
C ARG A 116 8.48 -9.19 23.02
N ALA A 117 7.83 -8.02 23.19
CA ALA A 117 7.08 -7.72 24.39
C ALA A 117 5.86 -8.63 24.59
N MET A 118 5.09 -8.90 23.53
CA MET A 118 3.92 -9.79 23.59
C MET A 118 4.28 -11.23 23.92
N LEU A 119 5.40 -11.72 23.38
CA LEU A 119 5.87 -13.07 23.60
C LEU A 119 6.74 -13.20 24.87
N ALA A 120 6.95 -12.11 25.61
CA ALA A 120 7.81 -12.05 26.79
C ALA A 120 9.19 -12.72 26.58
N LEU A 121 9.81 -12.48 25.41
CA LEU A 121 11.09 -13.11 25.08
C LEU A 121 12.22 -12.47 25.89
N SER A 122 13.18 -13.30 26.30
CA SER A 122 14.38 -12.85 27.01
C SER A 122 15.16 -11.83 26.19
N ASP A 123 15.94 -10.99 26.88
CA ASP A 123 16.84 -10.07 26.19
C ASP A 123 17.83 -10.80 25.31
N ASN A 124 18.22 -12.04 25.64
CA ASN A 124 19.15 -12.86 24.88
C ASN A 124 18.55 -13.44 23.58
N ALA A 125 17.23 -13.57 23.48
CA ALA A 125 16.57 -14.03 22.26
C ALA A 125 16.77 -13.05 21.08
N ILE A 126 16.95 -13.56 19.86
CA ILE A 126 17.18 -12.80 18.63
C ILE A 126 16.24 -13.32 17.54
N PHE A 127 15.64 -12.44 16.75
CA PHE A 127 14.89 -12.84 15.55
C PHE A 127 15.85 -13.09 14.39
N LYS A 128 15.85 -14.31 13.85
CA LYS A 128 16.69 -14.67 12.71
C LYS A 128 16.32 -13.84 11.48
N GLY A 129 17.33 -13.36 10.76
CA GLY A 129 17.15 -12.54 9.55
C GLY A 129 16.84 -11.07 9.82
N VAL A 130 16.76 -10.65 11.08
CA VAL A 130 16.71 -9.22 11.46
C VAL A 130 18.14 -8.72 11.67
N ARG A 131 18.43 -7.50 11.19
CA ARG A 131 19.74 -6.87 11.40
C ARG A 131 19.80 -6.28 12.81
N TYR A 132 20.77 -6.73 13.59
CA TYR A 132 21.15 -6.14 14.86
C TYR A 132 22.43 -5.35 14.60
N LEU A 133 22.36 -4.01 14.67
CA LEU A 133 23.54 -3.17 14.56
C LEU A 133 24.35 -3.33 15.85
N GLY A 134 25.64 -3.63 15.70
CA GLY A 134 26.50 -4.05 16.81
C GLY A 134 26.84 -2.92 17.75
N GLU A 135 26.07 -2.83 18.84
CA GLU A 135 26.59 -2.63 20.20
C GLU A 135 25.92 -3.55 21.22
N ASP A 136 24.78 -4.17 20.91
CA ASP A 136 24.12 -5.12 21.80
C ASP A 136 24.23 -6.56 21.30
N LYS A 137 25.00 -7.35 22.07
CA LYS A 137 25.27 -8.80 22.00
C LYS A 137 26.52 -9.22 21.22
N LYS A 138 27.65 -9.14 21.91
CA LYS A 138 28.68 -10.19 21.83
C LYS A 138 28.17 -11.43 22.55
N GLN A 139 27.97 -12.52 21.82
CA GLN A 139 28.26 -13.90 22.26
C GLN A 139 28.18 -14.84 21.06
#